data_AF-A0A924PCR7-F1
#
_entry.id   AF-A0A924PCR7-F1
#
_cell.length_a   1.000
_cell.length_b   1.000
_cell.length_c   1.000
_cell.angle_alpha   90.00
_cell.angle_beta   90.00
_cell.angle_gamma   90.00
#
_symmetry.space_group_name_H-M   'P 1'
#
loop_
_entity.id
_entity.type
_entity.pdbx_description
1 polymer ?
#
loop_
_entity_poly.entity_id
_entity_poly.type
_entity_poly.pdbx_seq_one_letter_code
_entity_poly.pdbx_strand_id
1 'polypeptide(L)'
;MMSTYSVLNVLRFAAVAAVLMAAPGPLHAEELDGASQEALTKTQHLLQDSVLRSQELGRSAEGKEVGRQVESISGNAANQDEMYRVSGKVLEDIARTSDGDAEKMKRLTAAGKDDPESFFDGLSEESRRAIRSLAGKISESPAAGNSGKK
;
A
#
# COMPACT_ATOMS: atom_id res chain seq x y z
N MET A 1 -13.86 -22.59 7.97
CA MET A 1 -12.40 -22.60 8.20
C MET A 1 -11.79 -21.55 7.29
N MET A 2 -11.60 -20.34 7.82
CA MET A 2 -11.08 -19.19 7.05
C MET A 2 -9.60 -19.05 7.38
N SER A 3 -8.78 -19.08 6.34
CA SER A 3 -7.32 -19.21 6.41
C SER A 3 -6.70 -17.95 7.03
N THR A 4 -5.90 -18.13 8.07
CA THR A 4 -5.18 -17.10 8.85
C THR A 4 -4.22 -16.22 8.01
N TYR A 5 -4.04 -16.53 6.73
CA TYR A 5 -3.15 -15.82 5.80
C TYR A 5 -3.69 -14.46 5.30
N SER A 6 -5.00 -14.19 5.39
CA SER A 6 -5.59 -12.92 4.94
C SER A 6 -5.25 -11.72 5.82
N VAL A 7 -5.13 -11.92 7.13
CA VAL A 7 -4.98 -10.82 8.10
C VAL A 7 -3.53 -10.32 8.15
N LEU A 8 -2.58 -11.23 7.95
CA LEU A 8 -1.14 -10.96 8.07
C LEU A 8 -0.60 -10.13 6.90
N ASN A 9 -1.16 -10.28 5.70
CA ASN A 9 -0.74 -9.52 4.53
C ASN A 9 -1.31 -8.10 4.52
N VAL A 10 -2.54 -7.89 4.99
CA VAL A 10 -3.12 -6.54 5.11
C VAL A 10 -2.38 -5.71 6.18
N LEU A 11 -1.98 -6.35 7.28
CA LEU A 11 -1.15 -5.71 8.32
C LEU A 11 0.19 -5.15 7.77
N ARG A 12 0.75 -5.81 6.74
CA ARG A 12 2.03 -5.44 6.12
C ARG A 12 1.89 -4.30 5.11
N PHE A 13 0.78 -4.24 4.36
CA PHE A 13 0.49 -3.10 3.48
C PHE A 13 0.30 -1.79 4.27
N ALA A 14 -0.33 -1.86 5.43
CA ALA A 14 -0.53 -0.68 6.30
C ALA A 14 0.78 -0.14 6.89
N ALA A 15 1.79 -1.00 7.11
CA ALA A 15 3.07 -0.61 7.71
C ALA A 15 3.92 0.29 6.79
N VAL A 16 3.82 0.11 5.47
CA VAL A 16 4.57 0.91 4.48
C VAL A 16 4.09 2.35 4.44
N ALA A 17 2.78 2.59 4.58
CA ALA A 17 2.20 3.93 4.58
C ALA A 17 2.58 4.74 5.83
N ALA A 18 2.80 4.08 6.97
CA ALA A 18 3.10 4.74 8.24
C ALA A 18 4.52 5.34 8.30
N VAL A 19 5.48 4.76 7.57
CA VAL A 19 6.88 5.22 7.59
C VAL A 19 7.08 6.54 6.83
N LEU A 20 6.24 6.87 5.84
CA LEU A 20 6.38 8.10 5.05
C LEU A 20 5.91 9.38 5.77
N MET A 21 5.22 9.26 6.91
CA MET A 21 4.51 10.39 7.55
C MET A 21 5.27 11.01 8.73
N ALA A 22 6.53 10.64 8.97
CA ALA A 22 7.32 11.10 10.12
C ALA A 22 7.97 12.50 9.93
N ALA A 23 7.24 13.47 9.36
CA ALA A 23 7.65 14.87 9.37
C ALA A 23 6.95 15.63 10.51
N PRO A 24 7.68 16.25 11.45
CA PRO A 24 7.06 17.06 12.50
C PRO A 24 6.60 18.41 11.92
N GLY A 25 5.29 18.60 11.77
CA GLY A 25 4.66 19.87 11.42
C GLY A 25 3.35 20.07 12.19
N PRO A 26 2.96 21.32 12.49
CA PRO A 26 1.73 21.60 13.23
C PRO A 26 0.51 21.15 12.41
N LEU A 27 -0.27 20.25 12.99
CA LEU A 27 -1.46 19.65 12.40
C LEU A 27 -2.66 20.57 12.59
N HIS A 28 -3.03 21.30 11.55
CA HIS A 28 -4.34 21.91 11.42
C HIS A 28 -5.16 21.14 10.37
N ALA A 29 -6.40 20.83 10.74
CA ALA A 29 -7.40 20.24 9.86
C ALA A 29 -7.92 21.34 8.91
N GLU A 30 -7.17 21.58 7.85
CA GLU A 30 -7.66 22.24 6.64
C GLU A 30 -7.80 21.16 5.56
N GLU A 31 -8.80 21.28 4.69
CA GLU A 31 -8.80 20.57 3.40
C GLU A 31 -7.38 20.61 2.82
N LEU A 32 -6.88 19.51 2.23
CA LEU A 32 -5.52 19.47 1.70
C LEU A 32 -5.26 20.77 0.92
N ASP A 33 -4.41 21.62 1.47
CA ASP A 33 -3.95 22.81 0.77
C ASP A 33 -3.31 22.35 -0.56
N GLY A 34 -3.16 23.27 -1.52
CA GLY A 34 -2.63 22.91 -2.83
C GLY A 34 -1.29 22.15 -2.77
N ALA A 35 -0.46 22.41 -1.75
CA ALA A 35 0.82 21.71 -1.56
C ALA A 35 0.61 20.25 -1.13
N SER A 36 -0.42 19.97 -0.36
CA SER A 36 -0.73 18.62 0.13
C SER A 36 -1.37 17.74 -0.95
N GLN A 37 -2.18 18.31 -1.85
CA GLN A 37 -2.64 17.62 -3.08
C GLN A 37 -1.49 17.34 -4.06
N GLU A 38 -0.55 18.28 -4.19
CA GLU A 38 0.65 18.11 -5.00
C GLU A 38 1.54 16.98 -4.45
N ALA A 39 1.73 16.94 -3.13
CA ALA A 39 2.48 15.87 -2.46
C ALA A 39 1.84 14.49 -2.67
N LEU A 40 0.51 14.41 -2.61
CA LEU A 40 -0.23 13.18 -2.90
C LEU A 40 -0.02 12.74 -4.35
N THR A 41 -0.14 13.65 -5.31
CA THR A 41 0.07 13.37 -6.73
C THR A 41 1.49 12.89 -7.00
N LYS A 42 2.49 13.55 -6.40
CA LYS A 42 3.90 13.11 -6.47
C LYS A 42 4.09 11.72 -5.90
N THR A 43 3.43 11.41 -4.79
CA THR A 43 3.49 10.08 -4.16
C THR A 43 2.86 9.02 -5.07
N GLN A 44 1.72 9.30 -5.68
CA GLN A 44 1.07 8.39 -6.64
C GLN A 44 1.97 8.14 -7.86
N HIS A 45 2.59 9.19 -8.41
CA HIS A 45 3.53 9.07 -9.52
C HIS A 45 4.76 8.25 -9.13
N LEU A 46 5.32 8.51 -7.95
CA LEU A 46 6.46 7.76 -7.41
C LEU A 46 6.13 6.27 -7.28
N LEU A 47 4.94 5.91 -6.79
CA LEU A 47 4.53 4.51 -6.66
C LEU A 47 4.40 3.80 -8.02
N GLN A 48 4.06 4.53 -9.08
CA GLN A 48 3.88 3.96 -10.43
C GLN A 48 5.19 3.83 -11.21
N ASP A 49 6.16 4.71 -10.95
CA ASP A 49 7.47 4.68 -11.60
C ASP A 49 8.45 3.77 -10.84
N SER A 50 8.81 2.63 -11.41
CA SER A 50 9.67 1.64 -10.75
C SER A 50 11.08 2.15 -10.48
N VAL A 51 11.60 3.08 -11.30
CA VAL A 51 12.94 3.64 -11.16
C VAL A 51 12.96 4.65 -10.03
N LEU A 52 12.03 5.61 -10.04
CA LEU A 52 11.89 6.62 -8.97
C LEU A 52 11.61 5.95 -7.62
N ARG A 53 10.72 4.96 -7.60
CA ARG A 53 10.41 4.19 -6.39
C ARG A 53 11.64 3.47 -5.83
N SER A 54 12.40 2.79 -6.67
CA SER A 54 13.60 2.06 -6.22
C SER A 54 14.68 3.00 -5.70
N GLN A 55 14.82 4.18 -6.31
CA GLN A 55 15.70 5.23 -5.81
C GLN A 55 15.25 5.72 -4.43
N GLU A 56 13.97 6.04 -4.25
CA GLU A 56 13.43 6.54 -2.98
C GLU A 56 13.55 5.51 -1.84
N LEU A 57 13.16 4.27 -2.10
CA LEU A 57 13.32 3.18 -1.12
C LEU A 57 14.80 2.96 -0.76
N GLY A 58 15.72 3.23 -1.67
CA GLY A 58 17.16 3.13 -1.44
C GLY A 58 17.75 4.21 -0.52
N ARG A 59 17.03 5.31 -0.25
CA ARG A 59 17.55 6.48 0.49
C ARG A 59 17.65 6.26 2.00
N SER A 60 16.87 5.34 2.56
CA SER A 60 16.82 5.08 4.00
C SER A 60 16.86 3.59 4.32
N ALA A 61 17.17 3.24 5.56
CA ALA A 61 17.16 1.84 6.01
C ALA A 61 15.73 1.30 6.02
N GLU A 62 14.78 2.16 6.40
CA GLU A 62 13.35 1.89 6.46
C GLU A 62 12.78 1.67 5.05
N GLY A 63 13.16 2.47 4.07
CA GLY A 63 12.75 2.28 2.67
C GLY A 63 13.24 0.95 2.11
N LYS A 64 14.47 0.53 2.43
CA LYS A 64 15.00 -0.77 2.01
C LYS A 64 14.28 -1.93 2.70
N GLU A 65 13.88 -1.76 3.96
CA GLU A 65 13.08 -2.74 4.69
C GLU A 65 11.69 -2.89 4.07
N VAL A 66 11.03 -1.77 3.76
CA VAL A 66 9.77 -1.76 3.00
C VAL A 66 9.92 -2.50 1.68
N GLY A 67 10.97 -2.20 0.91
CA GLY A 67 11.23 -2.87 -0.37
C GLY A 67 11.33 -4.40 -0.23
N ARG A 68 12.05 -4.87 0.79
CA ARG A 68 12.20 -6.31 1.10
C ARG A 68 10.89 -6.96 1.55
N GLN A 69 10.07 -6.26 2.32
CA GLN A 69 8.76 -6.78 2.73
C GLN A 69 7.83 -6.95 1.54
N VAL A 70 7.79 -5.96 0.64
CA VAL A 70 6.98 -6.05 -0.59
C VAL A 70 7.46 -7.21 -1.46
N GLU A 71 8.78 -7.33 -1.68
CA GLU A 71 9.38 -8.43 -2.43
C GLU A 71 9.03 -9.80 -1.82
N SER A 72 9.10 -9.92 -0.49
CA SER A 72 8.74 -11.15 0.22
C SER A 72 7.27 -11.54 0.06
N ILE A 73 6.36 -10.58 -0.11
CA ILE A 73 4.92 -10.85 -0.31
C ILE A 73 4.65 -11.14 -1.78
N SER A 74 5.24 -10.38 -2.69
CA SER A 74 4.95 -10.46 -4.13
C SER A 74 5.58 -11.69 -4.79
N GLY A 75 6.70 -12.19 -4.26
CA GLY A 75 7.40 -13.39 -4.71
C GLY A 75 8.17 -13.24 -6.04
N ASN A 76 7.80 -12.28 -6.89
CA ASN A 76 8.52 -11.92 -8.10
C ASN A 76 8.35 -10.43 -8.45
N ALA A 77 9.17 -9.94 -9.37
CA ALA A 77 9.22 -8.53 -9.77
C ALA A 77 7.92 -8.06 -10.45
N ALA A 78 7.26 -8.90 -11.25
CA ALA A 78 6.01 -8.53 -11.92
C ALA A 78 4.87 -8.30 -10.92
N ASN A 79 4.73 -9.20 -9.94
CA ASN A 79 3.79 -9.04 -8.84
C ASN A 79 4.16 -7.87 -7.94
N GLN A 80 5.45 -7.57 -7.77
CA GLN A 80 5.94 -6.42 -6.99
C GLN A 80 5.52 -5.10 -7.65
N ASP A 81 5.73 -4.96 -8.94
CA ASP A 81 5.29 -3.79 -9.70
C ASP A 81 3.77 -3.62 -9.65
N GLU A 82 3.03 -4.72 -9.81
CA GLU A 82 1.58 -4.69 -9.70
C GLU A 82 1.12 -4.32 -8.29
N MET A 83 1.82 -4.76 -7.25
CA MET A 83 1.54 -4.42 -5.85
C MET A 83 1.63 -2.91 -5.61
N TYR A 84 2.68 -2.25 -6.11
CA TYR A 84 2.82 -0.81 -6.00
C TYR A 84 1.76 -0.06 -6.83
N ARG A 85 1.44 -0.55 -8.02
CA ARG A 85 0.37 0.01 -8.86
C ARG A 85 -1.00 -0.07 -8.16
N VAL A 86 -1.33 -1.21 -7.57
CA VAL A 86 -2.56 -1.40 -6.79
C VAL A 86 -2.58 -0.47 -5.58
N SER A 87 -1.44 -0.33 -4.88
CA SER A 87 -1.32 0.60 -3.75
C SER A 87 -1.62 2.06 -4.15
N GLY A 88 -1.16 2.48 -5.34
CA GLY A 88 -1.50 3.80 -5.90
C GLY A 88 -3.00 4.01 -6.11
N LYS A 89 -3.73 2.98 -6.59
CA LYS A 89 -5.20 3.03 -6.76
C LYS A 89 -5.94 3.10 -5.43
N VAL A 90 -5.48 2.32 -4.45
CA VAL A 90 -6.04 2.36 -3.09
C VAL A 90 -5.86 3.74 -2.47
N LEU A 91 -4.68 4.35 -2.65
CA LEU A 91 -4.41 5.70 -2.19
C LEU A 91 -5.32 6.75 -2.86
N GLU A 92 -5.64 6.57 -4.15
CA GLU A 92 -6.63 7.41 -4.85
C GLU A 92 -8.04 7.27 -4.25
N ASP A 93 -8.48 6.05 -3.95
CA ASP A 93 -9.78 5.82 -3.31
C ASP A 93 -9.82 6.42 -1.90
N ILE A 94 -8.74 6.31 -1.12
CA ILE A 94 -8.64 6.95 0.20
C ILE A 94 -8.72 8.46 0.07
N ALA A 95 -7.97 9.05 -0.87
CA ALA A 95 -8.01 10.48 -1.12
C ALA A 95 -9.42 10.95 -1.50
N ARG A 96 -10.09 10.22 -2.40
CA ARG A 96 -11.45 10.53 -2.82
C ARG A 96 -12.44 10.45 -1.66
N THR A 97 -12.42 9.38 -0.86
CA THR A 97 -13.32 9.19 0.30
C THR A 97 -13.07 10.19 1.42
N SER A 98 -11.85 10.70 1.52
CA SER A 98 -11.48 11.72 2.49
C SER A 98 -11.79 13.15 2.03
N ASP A 99 -12.25 13.35 0.79
CA ASP A 99 -12.29 14.64 0.09
C ASP A 99 -10.92 15.35 0.07
N GLY A 100 -9.85 14.56 0.06
CA GLY A 100 -8.51 15.07 0.25
C GLY A 100 -8.35 15.78 1.59
N ASP A 101 -8.69 15.12 2.70
CA ASP A 101 -8.39 15.60 4.06
C ASP A 101 -7.28 14.71 4.64
N ALA A 102 -6.09 15.27 4.89
CA ALA A 102 -4.92 14.52 5.32
C ALA A 102 -5.16 13.73 6.62
N GLU A 103 -5.91 14.29 7.57
CA GLU A 103 -6.19 13.63 8.85
C GLU A 103 -7.19 12.49 8.68
N LYS A 104 -8.21 12.66 7.82
CA LYS A 104 -9.10 11.55 7.44
C LYS A 104 -8.36 10.48 6.67
N MET A 105 -7.48 10.83 5.73
CA MET A 105 -6.65 9.86 4.99
C MET A 105 -5.79 9.02 5.94
N LYS A 106 -5.13 9.68 6.92
CA LYS A 106 -4.34 9.01 7.96
C LYS A 106 -5.20 8.07 8.81
N ARG A 107 -6.39 8.51 9.22
CA ARG A 107 -7.34 7.68 10.00
C ARG A 107 -7.83 6.48 9.22
N LEU A 108 -8.23 6.66 7.95
CA LEU A 108 -8.68 5.57 7.08
C LEU A 108 -7.57 4.53 6.85
N THR A 109 -6.34 5.00 6.62
CA THR A 109 -5.18 4.13 6.44
C THR A 109 -4.84 3.38 7.74
N ALA A 110 -4.87 4.07 8.88
CA ALA A 110 -4.61 3.45 10.19
C ALA A 110 -5.69 2.42 10.54
N ALA A 111 -6.97 2.74 10.30
CA ALA A 111 -8.09 1.83 10.53
C ALA A 111 -7.97 0.55 9.70
N GLY A 112 -7.41 0.60 8.49
CA GLY A 112 -7.17 -0.60 7.68
C GLY A 112 -6.16 -1.59 8.27
N LYS A 113 -5.29 -1.15 9.20
CA LYS A 113 -4.44 -2.06 9.98
C LYS A 113 -5.23 -2.84 11.02
N ASP A 114 -6.23 -2.21 11.62
CA ASP A 114 -6.99 -2.77 12.74
C ASP A 114 -8.22 -3.56 12.26
N ASP A 115 -8.84 -3.11 11.16
CA ASP A 115 -9.93 -3.81 10.47
C ASP A 115 -9.69 -3.87 8.93
N PRO A 116 -8.88 -4.84 8.48
CA PRO A 116 -8.61 -5.12 7.07
C PRO A 116 -9.85 -5.34 6.20
N GLU A 117 -10.89 -5.97 6.75
CA GLU A 117 -12.07 -6.40 6.00
C GLU A 117 -12.96 -5.20 5.72
N SER A 118 -13.27 -4.42 6.75
CA SER A 118 -14.04 -3.18 6.58
C SER A 118 -13.30 -2.17 5.70
N PHE A 119 -11.96 -2.09 5.81
CA PHE A 119 -11.17 -1.25 4.92
C PHE A 119 -11.29 -1.70 3.47
N PHE A 120 -11.14 -3.00 3.21
CA PHE A 120 -11.27 -3.55 1.86
C PHE A 120 -12.67 -3.31 1.28
N ASP A 121 -13.72 -3.52 2.07
CA ASP A 121 -15.11 -3.31 1.65
C ASP A 121 -15.43 -1.83 1.37
N GLY A 122 -14.75 -0.91 2.06
CA GLY A 122 -14.83 0.53 1.83
C GLY A 122 -14.16 1.02 0.54
N LEU A 123 -13.41 0.17 -0.17
CA LEU A 123 -12.76 0.54 -1.43
C LEU A 123 -13.71 0.45 -2.63
N SER A 124 -13.35 1.15 -3.71
CA SER A 124 -14.07 1.03 -4.98
C SER A 124 -14.06 -0.42 -5.49
N GLU A 125 -15.08 -0.79 -6.26
CA GLU A 125 -15.14 -2.10 -6.91
C GLU A 125 -13.91 -2.37 -7.80
N GLU A 126 -13.32 -1.32 -8.39
CA GLU A 126 -12.10 -1.45 -9.18
C GLU A 126 -10.91 -1.86 -8.32
N SER A 127 -10.67 -1.15 -7.21
CA SER A 127 -9.59 -1.47 -6.28
C SER A 127 -9.75 -2.86 -5.67
N ARG A 128 -10.98 -3.23 -5.27
CA ARG A 128 -11.27 -4.58 -4.76
C ARG A 128 -10.97 -5.67 -5.80
N ARG A 129 -11.34 -5.47 -7.07
CA ARG A 129 -11.00 -6.42 -8.15
C ARG A 129 -9.50 -6.51 -8.37
N ALA A 130 -8.78 -5.38 -8.35
CA ALA A 130 -7.34 -5.35 -8.57
C ALA A 130 -6.58 -6.09 -7.46
N ILE A 131 -6.97 -5.88 -6.19
CA ILE A 131 -6.40 -6.59 -5.04
C ILE A 131 -6.68 -8.10 -5.14
N ARG A 132 -7.92 -8.51 -5.44
CA ARG A 132 -8.27 -9.95 -5.60
C ARG A 132 -7.48 -10.60 -6.74
N SER A 133 -7.35 -9.91 -7.87
CA SER A 133 -6.57 -10.40 -9.01
C SER A 133 -5.10 -10.61 -8.65
N LEU A 134 -4.48 -9.61 -7.99
CA LEU A 134 -3.10 -9.71 -7.55
C LEU A 134 -2.92 -10.82 -6.49
N ALA A 135 -3.84 -10.96 -5.54
CA ALA A 135 -3.80 -12.03 -4.54
C ALA A 135 -3.86 -13.42 -5.18
N GLY A 136 -4.67 -13.60 -6.24
CA GLY A 136 -4.69 -14.82 -7.04
C GLY A 136 -3.33 -15.13 -7.67
N LYS A 137 -2.74 -14.14 -8.36
CA LYS A 137 -1.40 -14.28 -8.99
C LYS A 137 -0.29 -14.61 -7.99
N ILE A 138 -0.31 -13.99 -6.81
CA ILE A 138 0.66 -14.26 -5.74
C ILE A 138 0.49 -15.68 -5.19
N SER A 139 -0.76 -16.15 -5.07
CA SER A 139 -1.04 -17.51 -4.58
C SER A 139 -0.62 -18.60 -5.58
N GLU A 140 -0.73 -18.31 -6.87
CA GLU A 140 -0.33 -19.22 -7.97
C GLU A 140 1.17 -19.22 -8.23
N SER A 141 1.85 -18.11 -7.95
CA SER A 141 3.31 -17.97 -8.01
C SER A 141 3.88 -17.69 -6.62
N PRO A 142 3.82 -18.67 -5.70
CA PRO A 142 4.45 -18.51 -4.39
C PRO A 142 5.94 -18.26 -4.57
N ALA A 143 6.51 -17.37 -3.77
CA ALA A 143 7.93 -17.05 -3.75
C ALA A 143 8.75 -18.34 -3.88
N ALA A 144 9.66 -18.39 -4.86
CA ALA A 144 10.44 -19.58 -5.18
C ALA A 144 11.17 -20.10 -3.93
N GLY A 145 10.53 -21.04 -3.23
CA GLY A 145 10.94 -21.36 -1.87
C GLY A 145 10.03 -22.31 -1.11
N ASN A 146 9.20 -23.13 -1.78
CA ASN A 146 8.76 -24.40 -1.19
C ASN A 146 8.22 -25.37 -2.26
N SER A 147 9.10 -25.90 -3.10
CA SER A 147 8.83 -27.19 -3.75
C SER A 147 8.92 -28.29 -2.69
N GLY A 148 7.86 -28.41 -1.90
CA GLY A 148 7.66 -29.53 -0.99
C GLY A 148 7.50 -30.79 -1.81
N LYS A 149 8.59 -31.56 -1.94
CA LYS A 149 8.51 -33.00 -2.12
C LYS A 149 7.56 -33.56 -1.06
N LYS A 150 6.48 -34.21 -1.49
CA LYS A 150 6.11 -35.56 -1.05
C LYS A 150 5.11 -36.17 -2.02
#